data_AF-A0A3S4G9F0-F1
#
_entry.id   AF-A0A3S4G9F0-F1
#
_cell.length_a   1.000
_cell.length_b   1.000
_cell.length_c   1.000
_cell.angle_alpha   90.00
_cell.angle_beta   90.00
_cell.angle_gamma   90.00
#
_symmetry.space_group_name_H-M   'P 1'
#
loop_
_entity.id
_entity.type
_entity.pdbx_description
1 polymer ?
#
loop_
_entity_poly.entity_id
_entity_poly.type
_entity_poly.pdbx_seq_one_letter_code
_entity_poly.pdbx_strand_id
1 'polypeptide(L)'
;MAASQDQLPDMGTTAGGTLSIGQEMAMGDFYVRQLRASAPLVNDPLLSTYINQLGNRLVANAYSVRTPFHFFLVRNDEINAFAFFGGNVVLHTALFRETDNESQLASVLAHEISHVTQRHLARAMEDQQRNAR
;
A
#
# COMPACT_ATOMS: atom_id res chain seq x y z
N MET A 1 -1.45 14.48 38.15
CA MET A 1 -2.51 14.12 37.20
C MET A 1 -1.89 13.20 36.17
N ALA A 2 -2.22 11.91 36.23
CA ALA A 2 -1.58 10.89 35.40
C ALA A 2 -2.30 10.79 34.05
N ALA A 3 -1.56 10.95 32.95
CA ALA A 3 -2.04 10.68 31.61
C ALA A 3 -2.02 9.17 31.39
N SER A 4 -3.18 8.57 31.19
CA SER A 4 -3.34 7.18 30.77
C SER A 4 -2.88 7.06 29.31
N GLN A 5 -1.71 6.45 29.11
CA GLN A 5 -1.29 5.94 27.81
C GLN A 5 -2.29 4.87 27.37
N ASP A 6 -2.95 5.10 26.25
CA ASP A 6 -3.79 4.11 25.57
C ASP A 6 -2.86 3.06 24.93
N GLN A 7 -2.27 2.21 25.78
CA GLN A 7 -1.53 1.03 25.37
C GLN A 7 -2.54 0.00 24.90
N LEU A 8 -2.88 0.09 23.61
CA LEU A 8 -3.52 -1.01 22.90
C LEU A 8 -2.67 -2.29 23.12
N PRO A 9 -3.30 -3.45 23.38
CA PRO A 9 -2.57 -4.69 23.62
C PRO A 9 -1.71 -5.05 22.40
N ASP A 10 -0.41 -5.25 22.62
CA ASP A 10 0.49 -5.87 21.65
C ASP A 10 0.09 -7.34 21.50
N MET A 11 -0.74 -7.62 20.49
CA MET A 11 -1.07 -8.98 20.09
C MET A 11 0.16 -9.57 19.40
N GLY A 12 1.04 -10.11 20.23
CA GLY A 12 2.40 -10.53 19.92
C GLY A 12 2.63 -11.03 18.50
N THR A 13 3.55 -10.35 17.80
CA THR A 13 4.25 -10.95 16.67
C THR A 13 5.54 -11.55 17.21
N THR A 14 5.67 -12.88 17.20
CA THR A 14 6.94 -13.54 17.51
C THR A 14 8.01 -12.98 16.57
N ALA A 15 9.05 -12.39 17.15
CA ALA A 15 10.07 -11.56 16.50
C ALA A 15 10.96 -12.26 15.43
N GLY A 16 10.54 -13.39 14.86
CA GLY A 16 11.33 -14.20 13.92
C GLY A 16 10.66 -14.61 12.62
N GLY A 17 9.40 -14.23 12.34
CA GLY A 17 8.65 -14.77 11.19
C GLY A 17 8.16 -13.76 10.13
N THR A 18 8.07 -12.46 10.46
CA THR A 18 7.68 -11.46 9.45
C THR A 18 8.87 -11.14 8.55
N LEU A 19 8.64 -11.01 7.24
CA LEU A 19 9.63 -10.49 6.29
C LEU A 19 10.31 -9.25 6.88
N SER A 20 11.62 -9.09 6.74
CA SER A 20 12.27 -7.82 7.11
C SER A 20 11.85 -6.71 6.15
N ILE A 21 11.95 -5.45 6.58
CA ILE A 21 11.67 -4.29 5.70
C ILE A 21 12.56 -4.32 4.44
N GLY A 22 13.83 -4.72 4.57
CA GLY A 22 14.73 -4.87 3.43
C GLY A 22 14.27 -5.95 2.44
N GLN A 23 13.76 -7.09 2.93
CA GLN A 23 13.18 -8.13 2.08
C GLN A 23 11.90 -7.65 1.40
N GLU A 24 11.04 -6.93 2.11
CA GLU A 24 9.84 -6.33 1.51
C GLU A 24 10.20 -5.37 0.38
N MET A 25 11.21 -4.50 0.56
CA MET A 25 11.66 -3.61 -0.51
C MET A 25 12.18 -4.39 -1.72
N ALA A 26 13.03 -5.40 -1.52
CA ALA A 26 13.57 -6.21 -2.61
C ALA A 26 12.48 -6.97 -3.38
N MET A 27 11.48 -7.50 -2.68
CA MET A 27 10.30 -8.13 -3.30
C MET A 27 9.45 -7.10 -4.05
N GLY A 28 9.22 -5.92 -3.44
CA GLY A 28 8.54 -4.80 -4.07
C GLY A 28 9.18 -4.40 -5.40
N ASP A 29 10.49 -4.23 -5.43
CA ASP A 29 11.26 -3.90 -6.63
C ASP A 29 11.10 -4.96 -7.73
N PHE A 30 11.07 -6.24 -7.35
CA PHE A 30 10.81 -7.33 -8.29
C PHE A 30 9.40 -7.22 -8.90
N TYR A 31 8.37 -7.04 -8.07
CA TYR A 31 7.00 -6.91 -8.56
C TYR A 31 6.77 -5.64 -9.39
N VAL A 32 7.45 -4.53 -9.07
CA VAL A 32 7.41 -3.31 -9.89
C VAL A 32 7.99 -3.55 -11.28
N ARG A 33 9.10 -4.30 -11.39
CA ARG A 33 9.65 -4.66 -12.70
C ARG A 33 8.67 -5.51 -13.51
N GLN A 34 8.02 -6.48 -12.87
CA GLN A 34 7.01 -7.31 -13.51
C GLN A 34 5.80 -6.46 -13.94
N LEU A 35 5.29 -5.59 -13.06
CA LEU A 35 4.19 -4.68 -13.35
C LEU A 35 4.48 -3.82 -14.57
N ARG A 36 5.68 -3.23 -14.65
CA ARG A 36 6.12 -2.42 -15.79
C ARG A 36 6.22 -3.22 -17.10
N ALA A 37 6.53 -4.51 -17.01
CA ALA A 37 6.66 -5.37 -18.17
C ALA A 37 5.32 -5.89 -18.70
N SER A 38 4.33 -6.11 -17.83
CA SER A 38 3.09 -6.80 -18.20
C SER A 38 1.83 -5.95 -18.13
N ALA A 39 1.79 -4.89 -17.31
CA ALA A 39 0.58 -4.08 -17.12
C ALA A 39 0.60 -2.82 -18.00
N PRO A 40 -0.56 -2.37 -18.50
CA PRO A 40 -0.68 -1.14 -19.28
C PRO A 40 -0.60 0.09 -18.37
N LEU A 41 0.60 0.41 -17.88
CA LEU A 41 0.83 1.58 -17.03
C LEU A 41 0.53 2.88 -17.77
N VAL A 42 -0.11 3.81 -17.07
CA VAL A 42 -0.39 5.16 -17.56
C VAL A 42 0.83 6.03 -17.30
N ASN A 43 1.55 6.39 -18.36
CA ASN A 43 2.75 7.24 -18.31
C ASN A 43 2.42 8.71 -18.59
N ASP A 44 1.34 9.22 -18.01
CA ASP A 44 0.97 10.64 -18.09
C ASP A 44 1.57 11.41 -16.90
N PRO A 45 2.41 12.44 -17.13
CA PRO A 45 3.04 13.20 -16.06
C PRO A 45 2.05 13.94 -15.14
N LEU A 46 0.93 14.43 -15.66
CA LEU A 46 -0.06 15.16 -14.88
C LEU A 46 -0.81 14.21 -13.95
N LEU A 47 -1.28 13.07 -14.47
CA LEU A 47 -1.95 12.06 -13.66
C LEU A 47 -1.01 11.46 -12.62
N SER A 48 0.23 11.18 -13.03
CA SER A 48 1.27 10.68 -12.11
C SER A 48 1.56 11.69 -11.01
N THR A 49 1.68 12.98 -11.34
CA THR A 49 1.89 14.03 -10.33
C THR A 49 0.71 14.11 -9.37
N TYR A 50 -0.52 14.09 -9.89
CA TYR A 50 -1.74 14.16 -9.10
C TYR A 50 -1.83 13.03 -8.06
N ILE A 51 -1.73 11.77 -8.49
CA ILE A 51 -1.83 10.62 -7.56
C ILE A 51 -0.71 10.62 -6.53
N ASN A 52 0.50 11.02 -6.91
CA ASN A 52 1.62 11.10 -5.98
C ASN A 52 1.41 12.22 -4.97
N GLN A 53 0.89 13.38 -5.37
CA GLN A 53 0.57 14.47 -4.44
C GLN A 53 -0.53 14.07 -3.45
N LEU A 54 -1.62 13.49 -3.94
CA LEU A 54 -2.71 13.01 -3.10
C LEU A 54 -2.23 11.93 -2.14
N GLY A 55 -1.53 10.91 -2.65
CA GLY A 55 -0.98 9.82 -1.86
C GLY A 55 0.01 10.30 -0.80
N ASN A 56 0.94 11.18 -1.15
CA ASN A 56 1.90 11.74 -0.19
C ASN A 56 1.22 12.57 0.90
N ARG A 57 0.16 13.31 0.58
CA ARG A 57 -0.64 14.04 1.57
C ARG A 57 -1.28 13.08 2.59
N LEU A 58 -1.78 11.93 2.13
CA LEU A 58 -2.36 10.91 3.01
C LEU A 58 -1.28 10.22 3.85
N VAL A 59 -0.16 9.82 3.24
CA VAL A 59 0.98 9.17 3.93
C VAL A 59 1.57 10.09 5.01
N ALA A 60 1.65 11.40 4.77
CA ALA A 60 2.13 12.37 5.76
C ALA A 60 1.27 12.43 7.04
N ASN A 61 0.03 11.96 6.97
CA ASN A 61 -0.90 11.88 8.11
C ASN A 61 -1.09 10.43 8.61
N ALA A 62 -0.38 9.46 8.03
CA ALA A 62 -0.46 8.06 8.41
C ALA A 62 0.52 7.71 9.54
N TYR A 63 0.12 6.77 10.40
CA TYR A 63 0.98 6.23 11.45
C TYR A 63 1.82 5.06 10.95
N SER A 64 2.97 4.81 11.59
CA SER A 64 3.79 3.61 11.38
C SER A 64 4.29 3.40 9.93
N VAL A 65 4.53 4.49 9.20
CA VAL A 65 5.16 4.43 7.87
C VAL A 65 6.62 3.98 8.00
N ARG A 66 6.98 2.89 7.32
CA ARG A 66 8.33 2.27 7.39
C ARG A 66 9.03 2.11 6.04
N THR A 67 8.33 2.39 4.94
CA THR A 67 8.81 2.27 3.57
C THR A 67 8.48 3.55 2.79
N PRO A 68 9.24 3.87 1.74
CA PRO A 68 8.77 4.86 0.76
C PRO A 68 7.44 4.40 0.15
N PHE A 69 6.64 5.36 -0.32
CA PHE A 69 5.42 5.08 -1.06
C PHE A 69 5.58 5.43 -2.53
N HIS A 70 5.08 4.54 -3.39
CA HIS A 70 5.05 4.74 -4.83
C HIS A 70 3.66 4.42 -5.35
N PHE A 71 3.10 5.35 -6.11
CA PHE A 71 1.75 5.25 -6.65
C PHE A 71 1.81 5.02 -8.16
N PHE A 72 1.14 3.97 -8.63
CA PHE A 72 1.08 3.58 -10.02
C PHE A 72 -0.36 3.61 -10.52
N LEU A 73 -0.55 4.04 -11.75
CA LEU A 73 -1.84 4.02 -12.42
C LEU A 73 -1.80 3.02 -13.57
N VAL A 74 -2.73 2.07 -13.57
CA VAL A 74 -2.88 1.05 -14.62
C VAL A 74 -4.16 1.35 -15.39
N ARG A 75 -4.06 1.32 -16.72
CA ARG A 75 -5.23 1.45 -17.60
C ARG A 75 -6.05 0.18 -17.53
N ASN A 76 -7.14 0.22 -16.76
CA ASN A 76 -8.09 -0.85 -16.61
C ASN A 76 -9.47 -0.25 -16.30
N ASP A 77 -10.51 -0.81 -16.93
CA ASP A 77 -11.91 -0.39 -16.80
C ASP A 77 -12.64 -1.07 -15.64
N GLU A 78 -12.03 -2.08 -15.02
CA GLU A 78 -12.49 -2.68 -13.77
C GLU A 78 -12.04 -1.86 -12.57
N ILE A 79 -12.97 -1.61 -11.64
CA ILE A 79 -12.70 -0.89 -10.38
C ILE A 79 -11.79 -1.75 -9.51
N ASN A 80 -10.56 -1.27 -9.28
CA ASN A 80 -9.65 -1.89 -8.33
C ASN A 80 -8.55 -0.93 -7.87
N ALA A 81 -8.07 -1.15 -6.66
CA ALA A 81 -6.78 -0.68 -6.17
C ALA A 81 -6.19 -1.77 -5.27
N PHE A 82 -4.87 -1.85 -5.22
CA PHE A 82 -4.20 -2.79 -4.34
C PHE A 82 -2.80 -2.27 -3.97
N ALA A 83 -2.35 -2.64 -2.79
CA ALA A 83 -0.96 -2.43 -2.38
C ALA A 83 -0.18 -3.73 -2.24
N PHE A 84 1.13 -3.63 -2.43
CA PHE A 84 2.06 -4.74 -2.20
C PHE A 84 3.36 -4.26 -1.53
N PHE A 85 4.28 -5.20 -1.32
CA PHE A 85 5.52 -4.99 -0.57
C PHE A 85 6.28 -3.73 -0.99
N GLY A 86 6.94 -3.10 -0.01
CA GLY A 86 7.77 -1.92 -0.25
C GLY A 86 7.00 -0.61 -0.45
N GLY A 87 5.72 -0.56 -0.07
CA GLY A 87 4.89 0.65 -0.17
C GLY A 87 4.45 1.00 -1.59
N ASN A 88 4.35 0.00 -2.45
CA ASN A 88 3.87 0.17 -3.81
C ASN A 88 2.35 0.03 -3.84
N VAL A 89 1.66 1.06 -4.31
CA VAL A 89 0.20 1.11 -4.43
C VAL A 89 -0.18 1.28 -5.89
N VAL A 90 -1.08 0.43 -6.37
CA VAL A 90 -1.56 0.43 -7.76
C VAL A 90 -3.03 0.79 -7.78
N LEU A 91 -3.38 1.72 -8.66
CA LEU A 91 -4.75 2.15 -8.92
C LEU A 91 -5.14 1.82 -10.35
N HIS A 92 -6.39 1.41 -10.57
CA HIS A 92 -6.96 1.33 -11.89
C HIS A 92 -7.56 2.67 -12.33
N THR A 93 -7.49 2.97 -13.62
CA THR A 93 -8.11 4.17 -14.20
C THR A 93 -9.63 4.24 -13.98
N ALA A 94 -10.29 3.09 -13.85
CA ALA A 94 -11.72 3.02 -13.51
C ALA A 94 -12.06 3.82 -12.25
N LEU A 95 -11.18 3.86 -11.24
CA LEU A 95 -11.45 4.61 -10.01
C LEU A 95 -11.76 6.09 -10.29
N PHE A 96 -11.05 6.72 -11.24
CA PHE A 96 -11.31 8.12 -11.61
C PHE A 96 -12.68 8.33 -12.25
N ARG A 97 -13.18 7.34 -12.98
CA ARG A 97 -14.49 7.40 -13.64
C ARG A 97 -15.63 7.19 -12.64
N GLU A 98 -15.39 6.40 -11.61
CA GLU A 98 -16.42 5.87 -10.72
C GLU A 98 -16.49 6.67 -9.40
N THR A 99 -15.48 7.48 -9.08
CA THR A 99 -15.52 8.41 -7.95
C THR A 99 -16.07 9.77 -8.38
N ASP A 100 -17.07 10.28 -7.66
CA ASP A 100 -17.69 11.59 -7.89
C ASP A 100 -16.81 12.76 -7.44
N ASN A 101 -15.89 12.51 -6.51
CA ASN A 101 -15.03 13.54 -5.92
C ASN A 101 -13.71 12.97 -5.39
N GLU A 102 -12.75 13.86 -5.16
CA GLU A 102 -11.41 13.51 -4.68
C GLU A 102 -11.43 12.80 -3.31
N SER A 103 -12.39 13.11 -2.43
CA SER A 103 -12.46 12.46 -1.11
C SER A 103 -12.82 10.98 -1.21
N GLN A 104 -13.64 10.57 -2.19
CA GLN A 104 -13.91 9.17 -2.47
C GLN A 104 -12.68 8.44 -3.02
N LEU A 105 -11.92 9.07 -3.93
CA LEU A 105 -10.64 8.50 -4.38
C LEU A 105 -9.63 8.39 -3.24
N ALA A 106 -9.55 9.42 -2.40
CA ALA A 106 -8.67 9.48 -1.25
C ALA A 106 -9.01 8.40 -0.21
N SER A 107 -10.28 8.05 -0.03
CA SER A 107 -10.68 7.00 0.91
C SER A 107 -10.18 5.61 0.47
N VAL A 108 -10.27 5.29 -0.82
CA VAL A 108 -9.69 4.07 -1.40
C VAL A 108 -8.17 4.08 -1.24
N LEU A 109 -7.53 5.20 -1.55
CA LEU A 109 -6.07 5.30 -1.42
C LEU A 109 -5.60 5.17 0.04
N ALA A 110 -6.33 5.76 0.99
CA ALA A 110 -6.06 5.64 2.42
C ALA A 110 -6.26 4.20 2.94
N HIS A 111 -7.24 3.48 2.39
CA HIS A 111 -7.44 2.05 2.68
C HIS A 111 -6.20 1.24 2.28
N GLU A 112 -5.70 1.44 1.07
CA GLU A 112 -4.50 0.75 0.58
C GLU A 112 -3.23 1.13 1.36
N ILE A 113 -3.06 2.43 1.69
CA ILE A 113 -1.96 2.88 2.56
C ILE A 113 -2.02 2.17 3.92
N SER A 114 -3.22 1.98 4.47
CA SER A 114 -3.41 1.29 5.75
C SER A 114 -3.02 -0.19 5.68
N HIS A 115 -3.26 -0.87 4.55
CA HIS A 115 -2.77 -2.23 4.34
C HIS A 115 -1.25 -2.32 4.38
N VAL A 116 -0.56 -1.33 3.80
CA VAL A 116 0.90 -1.25 3.81
C VAL A 116 1.44 -0.95 5.20
N THR A 117 0.96 0.11 5.86
CA THR A 117 1.50 0.53 7.17
C THR A 117 1.26 -0.52 8.24
N GLN A 118 0.15 -1.24 8.15
CA GLN A 118 -0.12 -2.38 9.00
C GLN A 118 0.60 -3.65 8.53
N ARG A 119 1.27 -3.69 7.39
CA ARG A 119 1.99 -4.88 6.88
C ARG A 119 1.09 -6.10 6.74
N HIS A 120 -0.15 -5.90 6.30
CA HIS A 120 -1.15 -6.97 6.16
C HIS A 120 -0.66 -8.11 5.26
N LEU A 121 -0.04 -7.78 4.13
CA LEU A 121 0.45 -8.78 3.18
C LEU A 121 1.62 -9.61 3.76
N ALA A 122 2.53 -8.98 4.51
CA ALA A 122 3.64 -9.68 5.13
C ALA A 122 3.16 -10.69 6.19
N ARG A 123 2.14 -10.30 6.99
CA ARG A 123 1.52 -11.20 7.96
C ARG A 123 0.75 -12.34 7.28
N ALA A 124 -0.03 -12.05 6.25
CA ALA A 124 -0.78 -13.07 5.51
C ALA A 124 0.14 -14.13 4.89
N MET A 125 1.28 -13.72 4.31
CA MET A 125 2.27 -14.68 3.79
C MET A 125 2.92 -15.52 4.89
N GLU A 126 3.18 -14.95 6.06
CA GLU A 126 3.70 -15.69 7.21
C GLU A 126 2.70 -16.75 7.69
N ASP A 127 1.44 -16.37 7.86
CA ASP A 127 0.38 -17.28 8.29
C ASP A 127 0.19 -18.45 7.31
N GLN A 128 0.28 -18.17 6.01
CA GLN A 128 0.24 -19.20 4.98
C GLN A 128 1.44 -20.16 5.07
N GLN A 129 2.65 -19.65 5.32
CA GLN A 129 3.84 -20.49 5.51
C GLN A 129 3.77 -21.33 6.79
N ARG A 130 3.17 -20.79 7.86
CA ARG A 130 2.93 -21.52 9.11
C ARG A 130 1.94 -22.66 8.91
N ASN A 131 0.83 -22.42 8.22
CA ASN A 131 -0.22 -23.42 7.98
C ASN A 131 0.19 -24.51 6.98
N ALA A 132 1.21 -24.23 6.15
CA ALA A 132 1.77 -25.20 5.20
C ALA A 132 2.84 -26.13 5.80
N ARG A 133 3.21 -25.92 7.08
CA ARG A 133 4.15 -26.77 7.83
C ARG A 133 3.37 -27.70 8.76
#